data_AF-A0AAD6Z6T7-F1
#
_entry.id   AF-A0AAD6Z6T7-F1
#
_cell.length_a   1.000
_cell.length_b   1.000
_cell.length_c   1.000
_cell.angle_alpha   90.00
_cell.angle_beta   90.00
_cell.angle_gamma   90.00
#
_symmetry.space_group_name_H-M   'P 1'
#
loop_
_entity.id
_entity.type
_entity.pdbx_description
1 polymer ?
#
loop_
_entity_poly.entity_id
_entity_poly.type
_entity_poly.pdbx_seq_one_letter_code
_entity_poly.pdbx_strand_id
1 'polypeptide(L)'
;MSTVIPLTDTCSYAGGIAAWNTLSPVEQAERDKALIAEVVETLGKTEYNELADTDKHCIDLFWAGCCMHKDQNSFLGGSKEMMSEWERLGATLPVLLANKFNSATLKCLLEPGAKVPDTLTEEEHKVFDNLTCSSIKLCTIAGPILNNKDDKKG
;
A
#
# COMPACT_ATOMS: atom_id res chain seq x y z
N MET A 1 25.53 -15.01 -7.99
CA MET A 1 25.08 -16.24 -8.64
C MET A 1 23.58 -16.28 -8.50
N SER A 2 22.85 -15.90 -9.56
CA SER A 2 21.39 -15.89 -9.55
C SER A 2 20.90 -17.33 -9.63
N THR A 3 20.16 -17.78 -8.61
CA THR A 3 19.61 -19.13 -8.55
C THR A 3 18.47 -19.21 -9.56
N VAL A 4 18.73 -19.82 -10.70
CA VAL A 4 17.69 -20.13 -11.70
C VAL A 4 16.76 -21.17 -11.06
N ILE A 5 15.59 -20.74 -10.59
CA ILE A 5 14.50 -21.64 -10.20
C ILE A 5 14.07 -22.35 -11.48
N PRO A 6 14.13 -23.69 -11.56
CA PRO A 6 13.74 -24.40 -12.76
C PRO A 6 12.23 -24.24 -12.97
N LEU A 7 11.85 -23.43 -13.95
CA LEU A 7 10.49 -23.36 -14.47
C LEU A 7 10.20 -24.71 -15.15
N THR A 8 9.67 -25.66 -14.38
CA THR A 8 9.24 -26.94 -14.92
C THR A 8 7.96 -26.73 -15.72
N ASP A 9 7.92 -27.26 -16.95
CA ASP A 9 6.72 -27.18 -17.78
C ASP A 9 5.52 -27.92 -17.14
N THR A 10 4.31 -27.52 -17.51
CA THR A 10 3.06 -28.10 -16.96
C THR A 10 2.95 -29.60 -17.21
N CYS A 11 3.56 -30.08 -18.31
CA CYS A 11 3.72 -31.47 -18.67
C CYS A 11 4.51 -32.27 -17.61
N SER A 12 5.67 -31.76 -17.19
CA SER A 12 6.51 -32.38 -16.15
C SER A 12 5.79 -32.38 -14.81
N TYR A 13 5.07 -31.30 -14.48
CA TYR A 13 4.30 -31.18 -13.25
C TYR A 13 3.11 -32.15 -13.19
N ALA A 14 2.55 -32.53 -14.34
CA ALA A 14 1.51 -33.54 -14.44
C ALA A 14 2.03 -34.99 -14.36
N GLY A 15 3.35 -35.21 -14.28
CA GLY A 15 3.96 -36.55 -14.30
C GLY A 15 4.35 -37.01 -15.71
N GLY A 16 4.50 -36.07 -16.65
CA GLY A 16 4.89 -36.30 -18.03
C GLY A 16 3.73 -36.21 -19.01
N ILE A 17 4.06 -36.26 -20.31
CA ILE A 17 3.13 -35.98 -21.40
C ILE A 17 1.94 -36.93 -21.45
N ALA A 18 2.13 -38.19 -21.03
CA ALA A 18 1.07 -39.18 -20.98
C ALA A 18 0.00 -38.80 -19.96
N ALA A 19 0.41 -38.34 -18.77
CA ALA A 19 -0.51 -37.90 -17.73
C ALA A 19 -1.13 -36.54 -18.05
N TRP A 20 -0.38 -35.62 -18.65
CA TRP A 20 -0.91 -34.36 -19.17
C TRP A 20 -2.04 -34.57 -20.17
N ASN A 21 -1.84 -35.46 -21.15
CA ASN A 21 -2.83 -35.76 -22.18
C ASN A 21 -4.09 -36.47 -21.65
N THR A 22 -4.08 -36.97 -20.40
CA THR A 22 -5.29 -37.52 -19.75
C THR A 22 -6.15 -36.45 -19.09
N LEU A 23 -5.63 -35.24 -18.89
CA LEU A 23 -6.38 -34.12 -18.34
C LEU A 23 -7.37 -33.58 -19.38
N SER A 24 -8.51 -33.07 -18.90
CA SER A 24 -9.46 -32.37 -19.78
C SER A 24 -8.85 -31.07 -20.33
N PRO A 25 -9.33 -30.56 -21.48
CA PRO A 25 -8.85 -29.29 -22.05
C PRO A 25 -8.98 -28.10 -21.07
N VAL A 26 -10.00 -28.12 -20.20
CA VAL A 26 -10.21 -27.07 -19.20
C VAL A 26 -9.15 -27.15 -18.10
N GLU A 27 -8.83 -28.35 -17.61
CA GLU A 27 -7.79 -28.55 -16.60
C GLU A 27 -6.38 -28.23 -17.13
N GLN A 28 -6.12 -28.54 -18.40
CA GLN A 28 -4.87 -28.14 -19.06
C GLN A 28 -4.76 -26.61 -19.12
N ALA A 29 -5.82 -25.93 -19.57
CA ALA A 29 -5.84 -24.47 -19.67
C ALA A 29 -5.67 -23.77 -18.31
N GLU A 30 -6.31 -24.25 -17.25
CA GLU A 30 -6.15 -23.66 -15.90
C GLU A 30 -4.72 -23.87 -15.37
N ARG A 31 -4.11 -25.04 -15.61
CA ARG A 31 -2.72 -25.30 -15.20
C ARG A 31 -1.73 -24.46 -15.99
N ASP A 32 -1.93 -24.30 -17.30
CA ASP A 32 -1.09 -23.43 -18.12
C ASP A 32 -1.20 -21.96 -17.70
N LYS A 33 -2.42 -21.49 -17.40
CA LYS A 33 -2.65 -20.14 -16.89
C LYS A 33 -1.95 -19.92 -15.55
N ALA A 34 -2.04 -20.88 -14.63
CA ALA A 34 -1.36 -20.80 -13.34
C ALA A 34 0.16 -20.77 -13.52
N LEU A 35 0.73 -21.62 -14.38
CA LEU A 35 2.15 -21.61 -14.68
C LEU A 35 2.60 -20.28 -15.28
N ILE A 36 1.86 -19.76 -16.27
CA ILE A 36 2.21 -18.47 -16.90
C ILE A 36 2.21 -17.35 -15.85
N ALA A 37 1.22 -17.33 -14.95
CA ALA A 37 1.19 -16.34 -13.87
C ALA A 37 2.42 -16.45 -12.96
N GLU A 38 2.79 -17.67 -12.54
CA GLU A 38 3.97 -17.92 -11.71
C GLU A 38 5.28 -17.55 -12.41
N VAL A 39 5.41 -17.90 -13.70
CA VAL A 39 6.58 -17.54 -14.53
C VAL A 39 6.71 -16.03 -14.61
N VAL A 40 5.63 -15.32 -14.96
CA VAL A 40 5.62 -13.86 -15.09
C VAL A 40 5.96 -13.20 -13.76
N GLU A 41 5.41 -13.68 -12.65
CA GLU A 41 5.72 -13.16 -11.32
C GLU A 41 7.17 -13.40 -10.93
N THR A 42 7.69 -14.61 -11.18
CA THR A 42 9.07 -14.99 -10.82
C THR A 42 10.10 -14.22 -11.63
N LEU A 43 9.92 -14.15 -12.96
CA LEU A 43 10.78 -13.34 -13.82
C LEU A 43 10.66 -11.86 -13.44
N GLY A 44 9.44 -11.35 -13.29
CA GLY A 44 9.19 -9.96 -12.92
C GLY A 44 9.88 -9.58 -11.61
N LYS A 45 9.78 -10.41 -10.57
CA LYS A 45 10.49 -10.20 -9.29
C LYS A 45 12.00 -10.27 -9.45
N THR A 46 12.51 -11.21 -10.22
CA THR A 46 13.96 -11.37 -10.42
C THR A 46 14.54 -10.13 -11.10
N GLU A 47 13.95 -9.73 -12.22
CA GLU A 47 14.35 -8.52 -12.96
C GLU A 47 14.19 -7.27 -12.10
N TYR A 48 13.05 -7.11 -11.41
CA TYR A 48 12.84 -5.99 -10.50
C TYR A 48 13.90 -5.92 -9.40
N ASN A 49 14.29 -7.06 -8.81
CA ASN A 49 15.31 -7.10 -7.76
C ASN A 49 16.71 -6.75 -8.28
N GLU A 50 16.99 -6.99 -9.56
CA GLU A 50 18.26 -6.66 -10.20
C GLU A 50 18.36 -5.18 -10.63
N LEU A 51 17.24 -4.44 -10.66
CA LEU A 51 17.24 -3.01 -10.93
C LEU A 51 18.04 -2.19 -9.91
N ALA A 52 18.60 -1.08 -10.38
CA ALA A 52 19.17 -0.05 -9.51
C ALA A 52 18.08 0.59 -8.64
N ASP A 53 18.46 1.07 -7.45
CA ASP A 53 17.50 1.65 -6.48
C ASP A 53 16.70 2.83 -7.06
N THR A 54 17.32 3.63 -7.94
CA THR A 54 16.65 4.74 -8.64
C THR A 54 15.53 4.26 -9.56
N ASP A 55 15.76 3.15 -10.25
CA ASP A 55 14.81 2.59 -11.21
C ASP A 55 13.69 1.85 -10.47
N LYS A 56 14.01 1.12 -9.40
CA LYS A 56 13.02 0.55 -8.47
C LYS A 56 12.10 1.62 -7.91
N HIS A 57 12.68 2.72 -7.40
CA HIS A 57 11.93 3.85 -6.86
C HIS A 57 11.00 4.47 -7.90
N CYS A 58 11.47 4.63 -9.15
CA CYS A 58 10.63 5.12 -10.24
C CYS A 58 9.46 4.18 -10.53
N ILE A 59 9.70 2.87 -10.56
CA ILE A 59 8.64 1.86 -10.79
C ILE A 59 7.63 1.84 -9.63
N ASP A 60 8.10 1.91 -8.38
CA ASP A 60 7.24 1.94 -7.19
C ASP A 60 6.30 3.14 -7.20
N LEU A 61 6.80 4.29 -7.65
CA LEU A 61 6.01 5.52 -7.75
C LEU A 61 5.11 5.56 -8.99
N PHE A 62 5.60 5.12 -10.16
CA PHE A 62 5.02 5.49 -11.46
C PHE A 62 4.71 4.31 -12.40
N TRP A 63 4.69 3.07 -11.93
CA TRP A 63 4.52 1.82 -12.70
C TRP A 63 3.86 1.97 -14.10
N ALA A 64 4.52 1.48 -15.14
CA ALA A 64 4.04 1.49 -16.54
C ALA A 64 2.96 0.41 -16.84
N GLY A 65 1.69 0.68 -16.51
CA GLY A 65 0.51 -0.14 -16.90
C GLY A 65 -0.71 0.72 -17.29
N CYS A 66 -1.90 0.14 -17.51
CA CYS A 66 -3.12 0.91 -17.81
C CYS A 66 -3.89 1.27 -16.51
N CYS A 67 -3.93 2.58 -16.21
CA CYS A 67 -4.93 3.34 -15.44
C CYS A 67 -5.22 3.09 -13.94
N MET A 68 -5.54 4.22 -13.29
CA MET A 68 -6.14 4.50 -11.98
C MET A 68 -5.37 4.16 -10.68
N HIS A 69 -4.75 2.99 -10.55
CA HIS A 69 -4.03 2.64 -9.31
C HIS A 69 -2.61 3.25 -9.21
N LYS A 70 -2.10 3.84 -10.31
CA LYS A 70 -0.80 4.54 -10.34
C LYS A 70 -0.81 5.82 -9.51
N ASP A 71 -1.89 6.57 -9.64
CA ASP A 71 -2.04 7.85 -8.97
C ASP A 71 -2.03 7.65 -7.45
N GLN A 72 -2.52 6.50 -6.97
CA GLN A 72 -2.47 6.17 -5.55
C GLN A 72 -1.05 5.91 -5.04
N ASN A 73 -0.21 5.18 -5.78
CA ASN A 73 1.18 4.95 -5.38
C ASN A 73 2.01 6.24 -5.44
N SER A 74 1.87 7.01 -6.51
CA SER A 74 2.52 8.32 -6.63
C SER A 74 2.07 9.27 -5.51
N PHE A 75 0.78 9.28 -5.17
CA PHE A 75 0.26 10.11 -4.09
C PHE A 75 0.72 9.66 -2.71
N LEU A 76 0.76 8.34 -2.46
CA LEU A 76 1.28 7.78 -1.22
C LEU A 76 2.76 8.13 -1.06
N GLY A 77 3.57 7.91 -2.11
CA GLY A 77 4.97 8.27 -2.15
C GLY A 77 5.18 9.77 -1.94
N GLY A 78 4.45 10.60 -2.69
CA GLY A 78 4.48 12.06 -2.54
C GLY A 78 4.12 12.52 -1.13
N SER A 79 3.07 11.97 -0.51
CA SER A 79 2.71 12.32 0.87
C SER A 79 3.79 11.90 1.87
N LYS A 80 4.50 10.79 1.63
CA LYS A 80 5.58 10.33 2.50
C LYS A 80 6.79 11.25 2.41
N GLU A 81 7.26 11.54 1.19
CA GLU A 81 8.39 12.45 0.96
C GLU A 81 8.08 13.86 1.48
N MET A 82 6.84 14.32 1.31
CA MET A 82 6.38 15.58 1.87
C MET A 82 6.52 15.61 3.40
N MET A 83 6.18 14.53 4.10
CA MET A 83 6.33 14.49 5.56
C MET A 83 7.79 14.51 5.99
N SER A 84 8.66 13.76 5.31
CA SER A 84 10.10 13.77 5.56
C SER A 84 10.73 15.15 5.28
N GLU A 85 10.28 15.85 4.24
CA GLU A 85 10.77 17.19 3.91
C GLU A 85 10.36 18.24 4.95
N TRP A 86 9.14 18.17 5.48
CA TRP A 86 8.69 19.06 6.55
C TRP A 86 9.56 18.92 7.81
N GLU A 87 9.88 17.69 8.20
CA GLU A 87 10.79 17.40 9.30
C GLU A 87 12.19 17.96 9.02
N ARG A 88 12.73 17.70 7.81
CA ARG A 88 14.05 18.18 7.40
C ARG A 88 14.15 19.71 7.42
N LEU A 89 13.09 20.41 7.03
CA LEU A 89 13.04 21.87 7.02
C LEU A 89 12.75 22.48 8.40
N GLY A 90 12.40 21.67 9.41
CA GLY A 90 11.90 22.16 10.69
C GLY A 90 10.62 22.99 10.54
N ALA A 91 9.87 22.76 9.46
CA ALA A 91 8.66 23.51 9.15
C ALA A 91 7.49 23.04 10.03
N THR A 92 6.56 23.95 10.31
CA THR A 92 5.35 23.59 11.05
C THR A 92 4.56 22.53 10.29
N LEU A 93 4.35 21.38 10.93
CA LEU A 93 3.59 20.27 10.36
C LEU A 93 2.15 20.70 10.01
N PRO A 94 1.53 20.07 9.00
CA PRO A 94 0.10 20.22 8.74
C PRO A 94 -0.73 19.85 9.97
N VAL A 95 -1.92 20.44 10.07
CA VAL A 95 -2.84 20.23 11.20
C VAL A 95 -3.07 18.72 11.43
N LEU A 96 -2.82 18.27 12.66
CA LEU A 96 -3.08 16.90 13.08
C LEU A 96 -4.58 16.61 13.04
N LEU A 97 -4.96 15.47 12.46
CA LEU A 97 -6.35 15.09 12.27
C LEU A 97 -6.75 13.99 13.27
N ALA A 98 -7.37 14.41 14.38
CA ALA A 98 -7.92 13.49 15.36
C ALA A 98 -9.27 12.92 14.89
N ASN A 99 -9.43 11.61 15.02
CA ASN A 99 -10.73 10.96 14.87
C ASN A 99 -11.59 11.15 16.14
N LYS A 100 -12.86 10.74 16.11
CA LYS A 100 -13.80 10.88 17.23
C LYS A 100 -13.31 10.24 18.55
N PHE A 101 -12.53 9.16 18.48
CA PHE A 101 -12.01 8.48 19.67
C PHE A 101 -10.86 9.27 20.28
N ASN A 102 -9.96 9.77 19.44
CA ASN A 102 -8.76 10.50 19.87
C ASN A 102 -9.10 11.96 20.25
N SER A 103 -10.14 12.55 19.66
CA SER A 103 -10.51 13.95 19.89
C SER A 103 -10.97 14.23 21.32
N ALA A 104 -11.54 13.23 22.01
CA ALA A 104 -11.95 13.37 23.39
C ALA A 104 -10.75 13.50 24.34
N THR A 105 -9.72 12.68 24.10
CA THR A 105 -8.47 12.69 24.87
C THR A 105 -7.63 13.93 24.59
N LEU A 106 -7.62 14.43 23.35
CA LEU A 106 -6.74 15.55 22.95
C LEU A 106 -7.47 16.89 22.83
N LYS A 107 -8.62 17.03 23.47
CA LYS A 107 -9.47 18.22 23.35
C LYS A 107 -8.72 19.52 23.70
N CYS A 108 -7.90 19.48 24.74
CA CYS A 108 -7.06 20.60 25.17
C CYS A 108 -5.94 20.97 24.17
N LEU A 109 -5.57 20.07 23.26
CA LEU A 109 -4.52 20.30 22.24
C LEU A 109 -5.09 20.73 20.89
N LEU A 110 -6.35 20.36 20.60
CA LEU A 110 -6.98 20.60 19.31
C LEU A 110 -7.80 21.89 19.28
N GLU A 111 -8.14 22.47 20.44
CA GLU A 111 -8.92 23.69 20.55
C GLU A 111 -8.08 24.95 20.25
N PRO A 112 -8.51 25.82 19.32
CA PRO A 112 -7.80 27.07 19.03
C PRO A 112 -7.73 27.97 20.28
N GLY A 113 -6.50 28.27 20.73
CA GLY A 113 -6.27 29.12 21.91
C GLY A 113 -6.33 28.39 23.26
N ALA A 114 -6.46 27.07 23.26
CA ALA A 114 -6.32 26.28 24.48
C ALA A 114 -4.89 26.35 25.01
N LYS A 115 -4.75 26.43 26.34
CA LYS A 115 -3.45 26.30 26.99
C LYS A 115 -3.03 24.84 26.90
N VAL A 116 -2.10 24.54 26.01
CA VAL A 116 -1.42 23.26 25.96
C VAL A 116 -0.81 23.03 27.35
N PRO A 117 -1.17 21.94 28.05
CA PRO A 117 -0.56 21.61 29.33
C PRO A 117 0.97 21.51 29.17
N ASP A 118 1.73 21.97 30.15
CA ASP A 118 3.19 21.85 30.16
C ASP A 118 3.66 20.37 30.17
N THR A 119 2.77 19.44 30.51
CA THR A 119 3.03 18.00 30.52
C THR A 119 1.75 17.25 30.16
N LEU A 120 1.84 16.35 29.17
CA LEU A 120 0.75 15.45 28.79
C LEU A 120 0.78 14.21 29.67
N THR A 121 -0.38 13.60 29.87
CA THR A 121 -0.48 12.26 30.47
C THR A 121 0.12 11.21 29.53
N GLU A 122 0.50 10.05 30.07
CA GLU A 122 1.04 8.92 29.27
C GLU A 122 0.05 8.46 28.18
N GLU A 123 -1.25 8.51 28.48
CA GLU A 123 -2.31 8.21 27.54
C GLU A 123 -2.41 9.27 26.43
N GLU A 124 -2.33 10.55 26.77
CA GLU A 124 -2.34 11.64 25.78
C GLU A 124 -1.11 11.59 24.89
N HIS A 125 0.08 11.30 25.43
CA HIS A 125 1.30 11.09 24.65
C HIS A 125 1.14 9.97 23.64
N LYS A 126 0.65 8.80 24.05
CA LYS A 126 0.41 7.68 23.14
C LYS A 126 -0.59 8.03 22.04
N VAL A 127 -1.66 8.75 22.36
CA VAL A 127 -2.66 9.15 21.36
C VAL A 127 -2.08 10.21 20.42
N PHE A 128 -1.25 11.11 20.92
CA PHE A 128 -0.57 12.15 20.14
C PHE A 128 0.48 11.58 19.19
N ASP A 129 1.30 10.64 19.64
CA ASP A 129 2.32 9.99 18.79
C ASP A 129 1.68 9.16 17.66
N ASN A 130 0.47 8.66 17.88
CA ASN A 130 -0.32 7.94 16.87
C ASN A 130 -1.21 8.86 16.02
N LEU A 131 -1.22 10.18 16.27
CA LEU A 131 -1.90 11.12 15.39
C LEU A 131 -1.12 11.24 14.09
N THR A 132 -1.87 11.28 13.01
CA THR A 132 -1.34 11.51 11.68
C THR A 132 -2.01 12.76 11.12
N CYS A 133 -1.32 13.47 10.25
CA CYS A 133 -1.89 14.55 9.45
C CYS A 133 -2.01 14.10 7.98
N SER A 134 -2.11 15.04 7.05
CA SER A 134 -2.24 14.80 5.60
C SER A 134 -3.65 14.44 5.10
N SER A 135 -3.81 14.63 3.80
CA SER A 135 -4.96 14.25 2.99
C SER A 135 -5.31 12.77 3.11
N ILE A 136 -4.31 11.89 3.29
CA ILE A 136 -4.52 10.46 3.52
C ILE A 136 -5.38 10.25 4.76
N LYS A 137 -5.01 10.86 5.90
CA LYS A 137 -5.79 10.75 7.14
C LYS A 137 -7.17 11.38 7.00
N LEU A 138 -7.28 12.50 6.28
CA LEU A 138 -8.57 13.10 5.95
C LEU A 138 -9.47 12.11 5.21
N CYS A 139 -8.97 11.46 4.16
CA CYS A 139 -9.71 10.46 3.40
C CYS A 139 -10.04 9.23 4.25
N THR A 140 -9.14 8.77 5.12
CA THR A 140 -9.40 7.68 6.07
C THR A 140 -10.54 7.99 7.03
N ILE A 141 -10.64 9.24 7.50
CA ILE A 141 -11.73 9.69 8.39
C ILE A 141 -13.02 9.94 7.58
N ALA A 142 -12.90 10.56 6.40
CA ALA A 142 -14.02 10.91 5.55
C ALA A 142 -14.72 9.67 5.00
N GLY A 143 -14.00 8.61 4.65
CA GLY A 143 -14.59 7.36 4.13
C GLY A 143 -15.71 6.83 5.03
N PRO A 144 -15.46 6.50 6.30
CA PRO A 144 -16.49 6.06 7.23
C PRO A 144 -17.60 7.10 7.50
N ILE A 145 -17.30 8.40 7.46
CA ILE A 145 -18.29 9.48 7.67
C ILE A 145 -19.24 9.60 6.48
N LEU A 146 -18.69 9.53 5.27
CA LEU A 146 -19.40 9.69 4.00
C LEU A 146 -19.95 8.36 3.46
N ASN A 147 -19.61 7.23 4.10
CA ASN A 147 -20.18 5.94 3.78
C ASN A 147 -21.67 5.93 4.15
N ASN A 148 -22.49 6.37 3.21
CA ASN A 148 -23.92 6.21 3.27
C ASN A 148 -24.21 4.71 3.13
N LYS A 149 -24.67 4.07 4.21
CA LYS A 149 -25.02 2.64 4.27
C LYS A 149 -26.23 2.26 3.41
N ASP A 150 -26.54 3.06 2.40
CA ASP A 150 -27.59 2.84 1.42
C ASP A 150 -26.95 2.23 0.17
N ASP A 151 -26.83 0.90 0.18
CA ASP A 151 -26.25 0.11 -0.92
C ASP A 151 -27.00 0.27 -2.25
N LYS A 152 -28.14 0.98 -2.28
CA LYS A 152 -28.89 1.29 -3.50
C LYS A 152 -28.45 2.57 -4.20
N LYS A 153 -27.59 3.38 -3.56
CA LYS A 153 -27.10 4.65 -4.11
C LYS A 153 -25.60 4.65 -4.40
N GLY A 154 -24.94 3.48 -4.38
CA GLY A 154 -23.54 3.26 -4.73
C GLY A 154 -23.39 2.50 -6.03
#